data_AF-A0A4Y2EFZ5-F1
#
_entry.id   AF-A0A4Y2EFZ5-F1
#
_cell.length_a   1.000
_cell.length_b   1.000
_cell.length_c   1.000
_cell.angle_alpha   90.00
_cell.angle_beta   90.00
_cell.angle_gamma   90.00
#
_symmetry.space_group_name_H-M   'P 1'
#
loop_
_entity.id
_entity.type
_entity.pdbx_description
1 polymer ?
#
loop_
_entity_poly.entity_id
_entity_poly.type
_entity_poly.pdbx_seq_one_letter_code
_entity_poly.pdbx_strand_id
1 'polypeptide(L)'
;MESAALYRTTGYDKLLDRFLLSTTAGYQDLSNFERGLIVGAREMGHIISEVAMKFGYSHTTISRVYHEYRVSGKTSNLRHRCDQQKTLKERDRRCLTRNLKRVRCATLPQIATHFNAGALRNVTVRTV
;
A
#
# COMPACT_ATOMS: atom_id res chain seq x y z
N MET A 1 8.62 -5.58 52.32
CA MET A 1 8.38 -4.23 51.76
C MET A 1 9.31 -4.10 50.57
N GLU A 2 8.92 -3.91 49.33
CA GLU A 2 7.67 -3.50 48.68
C GLU A 2 7.87 -3.81 47.17
N SER A 3 6.98 -4.56 46.52
CA SER A 3 6.13 -4.12 45.39
C SER A 3 6.75 -4.09 43.96
N ALA A 4 6.31 -5.06 43.16
CA ALA A 4 6.01 -5.13 41.72
C ALA A 4 6.61 -4.12 40.71
N ALA A 5 7.24 -4.67 39.64
CA ALA A 5 7.20 -4.20 38.24
C ALA A 5 8.20 -5.05 37.42
N LEU A 6 8.00 -5.54 36.20
CA LEU A 6 6.94 -5.58 35.20
C LEU A 6 7.33 -6.79 34.30
N TYR A 7 6.33 -7.51 33.78
CA TYR A 7 6.39 -8.63 32.84
C TYR A 7 7.61 -8.62 31.88
N ARG A 8 8.41 -9.69 31.90
CA ARG A 8 9.46 -9.89 30.88
C ARG A 8 8.77 -10.46 29.62
N THR A 9 8.36 -9.56 28.73
CA THR A 9 7.68 -9.80 27.45
C THR A 9 8.57 -10.51 26.44
N THR A 10 8.53 -11.84 26.39
CA THR A 10 9.18 -12.63 25.32
C THR A 10 8.20 -13.50 24.52
N GLY A 11 6.94 -13.57 24.97
CA GLY A 11 5.87 -14.35 24.33
C GLY A 11 5.09 -13.58 23.26
N TYR A 12 4.89 -12.27 23.46
CA TYR A 12 4.13 -11.44 22.53
C TYR A 12 4.88 -11.21 21.21
N ASP A 13 6.22 -11.10 21.24
CA ASP A 13 7.02 -10.89 20.03
C ASP A 13 6.95 -12.09 19.08
N LYS A 14 6.93 -13.32 19.61
CA LYS A 14 6.79 -14.55 18.79
C LYS A 14 5.38 -14.74 18.25
N LEU A 15 4.36 -14.30 19.00
CA LEU A 15 2.96 -14.32 18.55
C LEU A 15 2.70 -13.24 17.50
N LEU A 16 3.27 -12.05 17.68
CA LEU A 16 3.24 -10.97 16.69
C LEU A 16 4.02 -11.34 15.45
N ASP A 17 5.17 -12.00 15.56
CA ASP A 17 5.93 -12.50 14.41
C ASP A 17 5.12 -13.57 13.65
N ARG A 18 4.44 -14.51 14.32
CA ARG A 18 3.53 -15.47 13.66
C ARG A 18 2.28 -14.81 13.05
N PHE A 19 1.73 -13.78 13.69
CA PHE A 19 0.58 -13.02 13.20
C PHE A 19 0.95 -12.07 12.04
N LEU A 20 2.16 -11.52 12.06
CA LEU A 20 2.74 -10.74 10.98
C LEU A 20 3.15 -11.65 9.82
N LEU A 21 3.70 -12.84 10.09
CA LEU A 21 4.02 -13.87 9.10
C LEU A 21 2.77 -14.43 8.41
N SER A 22 1.61 -14.50 9.09
CA SER A 22 0.33 -14.83 8.44
C SER A 22 -0.25 -13.68 7.61
N THR A 23 0.21 -12.45 7.85
CA THR A 23 -0.15 -11.25 7.08
C THR A 23 0.79 -11.03 5.89
N THR A 24 2.02 -11.56 5.93
CA THR A 24 3.03 -11.48 4.86
C THR A 24 3.12 -12.72 3.98
N ALA A 25 2.40 -13.80 4.28
CA ALA A 25 2.08 -14.82 3.28
C ALA A 25 1.24 -14.14 2.21
N GLY A 26 1.82 -13.92 1.03
CA GLY A 26 1.30 -13.02 0.01
C GLY A 26 -0.21 -13.04 -0.09
N TYR A 27 -0.83 -11.86 0.08
CA TYR A 27 -2.17 -11.59 -0.41
C TYR A 27 -2.19 -12.01 -1.88
N GLN A 28 -2.55 -13.26 -2.17
CA GLN A 28 -3.03 -13.59 -3.49
C GLN A 28 -4.33 -12.82 -3.60
N ASP A 29 -4.22 -11.66 -4.25
CA ASP A 29 -5.39 -10.96 -4.71
C ASP A 29 -6.19 -11.97 -5.52
N LEU A 30 -7.44 -12.18 -5.08
CA LEU A 30 -8.39 -12.97 -5.84
C LEU A 30 -8.35 -12.48 -7.28
N SER A 31 -8.27 -13.43 -8.21
CA SER A 31 -8.39 -13.11 -9.62
C SER A 31 -9.71 -12.39 -9.87
N ASN A 32 -9.75 -11.55 -10.90
CA ASN A 32 -10.99 -10.85 -11.26
C ASN A 32 -12.16 -11.82 -11.50
N PHE A 33 -11.85 -13.05 -11.95
CA PHE A 33 -12.82 -14.11 -12.12
C PHE A 33 -13.39 -14.59 -10.76
N GLU A 34 -12.54 -14.96 -9.80
CA GLU A 34 -12.98 -15.38 -8.46
C GLU A 34 -13.76 -14.29 -7.73
N ARG A 35 -13.35 -13.02 -7.88
CA ARG A 35 -14.11 -11.87 -7.35
C ARG A 35 -15.48 -11.75 -7.99
N GLY A 36 -15.57 -11.98 -9.31
CA GLY A 36 -16.83 -12.02 -10.04
C GLY A 36 -17.77 -13.12 -9.52
N LEU A 37 -17.23 -14.31 -9.22
CA LEU A 37 -18.02 -15.41 -8.66
C LEU A 37 -18.58 -15.06 -7.27
N ILE A 38 -17.76 -14.49 -6.40
CA ILE A 38 -18.20 -14.07 -5.05
C ILE A 38 -19.30 -13.01 -5.14
N VAL A 39 -19.11 -11.99 -5.99
CA VAL A 39 -20.10 -10.92 -6.18
C VAL A 39 -21.39 -11.47 -6.76
N GLY A 40 -21.32 -12.30 -7.80
CA GLY A 40 -22.49 -12.93 -8.41
C GLY A 40 -23.30 -13.75 -7.41
N ALA A 41 -22.64 -14.56 -6.58
CA ALA A 41 -23.32 -15.33 -5.54
C ALA A 41 -24.02 -14.43 -4.50
N ARG A 42 -23.40 -13.32 -4.13
CA ARG A 42 -23.99 -12.35 -3.18
C ARG A 42 -25.16 -11.57 -3.77
N GLU A 43 -25.10 -11.20 -5.05
CA GLU A 43 -26.21 -10.56 -5.77
C GLU A 43 -27.40 -11.51 -5.96
N MET A 44 -27.15 -12.83 -6.06
CA MET A 44 -28.19 -13.86 -6.06
C MET A 44 -28.81 -14.12 -4.66
N GLY A 45 -28.39 -13.39 -3.62
CA GLY A 45 -28.98 -13.46 -2.28
C GLY A 45 -28.40 -14.54 -1.35
N HIS A 46 -27.35 -15.26 -1.76
CA HIS A 46 -26.71 -16.27 -0.92
C HIS A 46 -26.04 -15.66 0.32
N ILE A 47 -26.10 -16.36 1.46
CA ILE A 47 -25.49 -15.89 2.71
C ILE A 47 -23.96 -16.05 2.71
N ILE A 48 -23.24 -15.24 3.50
CA ILE A 48 -21.77 -15.24 3.51
C ILE A 48 -21.19 -16.62 3.82
N SER A 49 -21.77 -17.34 4.80
CA SER A 49 -21.32 -18.68 5.17
C SER A 49 -21.49 -19.70 4.05
N GLU A 50 -22.57 -19.60 3.26
CA GLU A 50 -22.83 -20.49 2.14
C GLU A 50 -21.80 -20.27 1.02
N VAL A 51 -21.52 -19.00 0.70
CA VAL A 51 -20.48 -18.63 -0.27
C VAL A 51 -19.09 -19.05 0.23
N ALA A 52 -18.81 -18.91 1.52
CA ALA A 52 -17.54 -19.32 2.13
C ALA A 52 -17.32 -20.83 2.01
N MET A 53 -18.33 -21.64 2.33
CA MET A 53 -18.27 -23.09 2.20
C MET A 53 -18.13 -23.52 0.74
N LYS A 54 -18.86 -22.88 -0.18
CA LYS A 54 -18.88 -23.26 -1.59
C LYS A 54 -17.57 -22.98 -2.32
N PHE A 55 -16.95 -21.84 -2.05
CA PHE A 55 -15.72 -21.42 -2.73
C PHE A 55 -14.45 -21.65 -1.91
N GLY A 56 -14.58 -22.11 -0.65
CA GLY A 56 -13.44 -22.39 0.22
C GLY A 56 -12.70 -21.15 0.72
N TYR A 57 -13.32 -19.96 0.65
CA TYR A 57 -12.72 -18.72 1.14
C TYR A 57 -13.18 -18.40 2.57
N SER A 58 -12.38 -17.63 3.29
CA SER A 58 -12.78 -17.13 4.61
C SER A 58 -13.95 -16.14 4.51
N HIS A 59 -14.72 -16.06 5.59
CA HIS A 59 -15.82 -15.08 5.72
C HIS A 59 -15.30 -13.64 5.59
N THR A 60 -14.08 -13.38 6.08
CA THR A 60 -13.43 -12.06 6.02
C THR A 60 -13.11 -11.67 4.57
N THR A 61 -12.62 -12.61 3.76
CA THR A 61 -12.33 -12.39 2.34
C THR A 61 -13.60 -12.08 1.57
N ILE A 62 -14.68 -12.87 1.76
CA ILE A 62 -15.96 -12.64 1.08
C ILE A 62 -16.56 -11.30 1.48
N SER A 63 -16.57 -10.99 2.78
CA SER A 63 -17.11 -9.73 3.30
C SER A 63 -16.36 -8.54 2.72
N ARG A 64 -15.03 -8.63 2.63
CA ARG A 64 -14.19 -7.58 2.06
C ARG A 64 -14.44 -7.38 0.56
N VAL A 65 -14.49 -8.46 -0.22
CA VAL A 65 -14.76 -8.39 -1.67
C VAL A 65 -16.12 -7.76 -1.93
N TYR A 66 -17.15 -8.21 -1.21
CA TYR A 66 -18.50 -7.70 -1.38
C TYR A 66 -18.61 -6.23 -0.95
N HIS A 67 -17.93 -5.84 0.14
CA HIS A 67 -17.87 -4.43 0.55
C HIS A 67 -17.19 -3.55 -0.49
N GLU A 68 -16.02 -3.96 -1.00
CA GLU A 68 -15.30 -3.23 -2.05
C GLU A 68 -16.13 -3.10 -3.33
N TYR A 69 -16.87 -4.15 -3.71
CA TYR A 69 -17.83 -4.11 -4.81
C TYR A 69 -18.98 -3.12 -4.54
N ARG A 70 -19.60 -3.14 -3.35
CA ARG A 70 -20.68 -2.20 -3.02
C ARG A 70 -20.25 -0.73 -3.04
N VAL A 71 -19.00 -0.45 -2.69
CA VAL A 71 -18.45 0.92 -2.69
C VAL A 71 -18.04 1.36 -4.11
N SER A 72 -17.37 0.49 -4.86
CA SER A 72 -16.76 0.87 -6.14
C SER A 72 -17.62 0.55 -7.38
N GLY A 73 -18.60 -0.35 -7.23
CA GLY A 73 -19.35 -0.96 -8.32
C GLY A 73 -18.52 -1.90 -9.21
N LYS A 74 -17.25 -2.18 -8.85
CA LYS A 74 -16.30 -2.93 -9.70
C LYS A 74 -15.90 -4.24 -9.03
N THR A 75 -15.87 -5.30 -9.82
CA THR A 75 -15.39 -6.63 -9.39
C THR A 75 -13.88 -6.74 -9.53
N SER A 76 -13.26 -5.93 -10.40
CA SER A 76 -11.80 -5.94 -10.57
C SER A 76 -11.11 -5.37 -9.35
N ASN A 77 -10.02 -6.00 -8.93
CA ASN A 77 -9.22 -5.49 -7.83
C ASN A 77 -8.67 -4.09 -8.10
N LEU A 78 -8.27 -3.79 -9.35
CA LEU A 78 -7.43 -2.64 -9.79
C LEU A 78 -7.24 -1.56 -8.71
N ARG A 79 -6.51 -1.92 -7.65
CA ARG A 79 -5.79 -0.97 -6.82
C ARG A 79 -4.58 -0.66 -7.67
N HIS A 80 -4.83 0.09 -8.73
CA HIS A 80 -3.77 0.69 -9.47
C HIS A 80 -3.05 1.51 -8.42
N ARG A 81 -1.89 1.02 -7.98
CA ARG A 81 -0.79 1.92 -7.66
C ARG A 81 -0.53 2.63 -8.99
N CYS A 82 -1.43 3.53 -9.41
CA CYS A 82 -1.10 4.59 -10.33
C CYS A 82 0.15 5.14 -9.68
N ASP A 83 1.28 5.01 -10.38
CA ASP A 83 2.55 5.53 -9.94
C ASP A 83 2.28 6.84 -9.22
N GLN A 84 2.56 6.88 -7.92
CA GLN A 84 2.44 8.07 -7.09
C GLN A 84 2.89 9.24 -7.95
N GLN A 85 1.98 10.17 -8.29
CA GLN A 85 2.23 11.15 -9.35
C GLN A 85 3.58 11.80 -9.09
N LYS A 86 4.58 11.43 -9.89
CA LYS A 86 5.95 11.87 -9.63
C LYS A 86 5.98 13.34 -10.00
N THR A 87 6.18 14.19 -8.99
CA THR A 87 6.24 15.65 -9.17
C THR A 87 7.30 16.05 -10.20
N LEU A 88 8.36 15.25 -10.36
CA LEU A 88 9.43 15.47 -11.33
C LEU A 88 9.37 14.45 -12.47
N LYS A 89 9.60 14.91 -13.70
CA LYS A 89 9.81 14.02 -14.85
C LYS A 89 11.11 13.23 -14.65
N GLU A 90 11.23 12.08 -15.31
CA GLU A 90 12.41 11.21 -15.17
C GLU A 90 13.71 11.88 -15.60
N ARG A 91 13.65 12.81 -16.57
CA ARG A 91 14.81 13.63 -16.98
C ARG A 91 15.24 14.58 -15.86
N ASP A 92 14.29 15.22 -15.21
CA ASP A 92 14.49 16.20 -14.13
C ASP A 92 15.04 15.51 -12.89
N ARG A 93 14.50 14.33 -12.56
CA ARG A 93 15.02 13.46 -11.50
C ARG A 93 16.48 13.07 -11.75
N ARG A 94 16.80 12.58 -12.96
CA ARG A 94 18.18 12.22 -13.32
C ARG A 94 19.12 13.42 -13.30
N CYS A 95 18.65 14.60 -13.72
CA CYS A 95 19.43 15.83 -13.65
C CYS A 95 19.70 16.23 -12.19
N LEU A 96 18.68 16.19 -11.34
CA LEU A 96 18.81 16.47 -9.91
C LEU A 96 19.79 15.52 -9.24
N THR A 97 19.69 14.21 -9.49
CA THR A 97 20.64 13.23 -8.95
C THR A 97 22.09 13.49 -9.40
N ARG A 98 22.32 13.91 -10.65
CA ARG A 98 23.67 14.28 -11.12
C ARG A 98 24.19 15.55 -10.42
N ASN A 99 23.34 16.55 -10.20
CA ASN A 99 23.70 17.76 -9.49
C ASN A 99 24.05 17.47 -8.01
N LEU A 100 23.22 16.68 -7.32
CA LEU A 100 23.48 16.23 -5.94
C LEU A 100 24.81 15.46 -5.83
N LYS A 101 25.16 14.65 -6.83
CA LYS A 101 26.46 13.95 -6.86
C LYS A 101 27.65 14.86 -7.11
N ARG A 102 27.48 15.97 -7.84
CA ARG A 102 28.54 16.94 -8.15
C ARG A 102 28.86 17.85 -6.96
N VAL A 103 27.87 18.13 -6.11
CA VAL A 103 27.99 19.16 -5.09
C VAL A 103 27.90 18.53 -3.71
N ARG A 104 29.05 18.08 -3.17
CA ARG A 104 29.14 17.51 -1.81
C ARG A 104 28.85 18.53 -0.69
N CYS A 105 28.79 19.84 -0.96
CA CYS A 105 28.79 20.90 0.05
C CYS A 105 27.74 22.04 -0.13
N ALA A 106 26.72 21.91 -0.98
CA ALA A 106 25.72 22.99 -1.16
C ALA A 106 24.46 22.78 -0.33
N THR A 107 23.89 23.88 0.14
CA THR A 107 22.62 23.91 0.88
C THR A 107 21.44 23.74 -0.09
N LEU A 108 20.42 22.97 0.30
CA LEU A 108 19.24 22.65 -0.52
C LEU A 108 18.59 23.84 -1.27
N PRO A 109 18.51 25.07 -0.71
CA PRO A 109 17.99 26.23 -1.42
C PRO A 109 18.82 26.63 -2.64
N GLN A 110 20.15 26.52 -2.56
CA GLN A 110 21.06 26.83 -3.69
C GLN A 110 20.92 25.81 -4.82
N ILE A 111 20.62 24.56 -4.45
CA ILE A 111 20.35 23.48 -5.42
C ILE A 111 19.03 23.73 -6.13
N ALA A 112 17.98 24.12 -5.39
CA ALA A 112 16.69 24.47 -5.96
C ALA A 112 16.79 25.68 -6.90
N THR A 113 17.50 26.74 -6.52
CA THR A 113 17.67 27.93 -7.38
C THR A 113 18.45 27.62 -8.65
N HIS A 114 19.57 26.88 -8.54
CA HIS A 114 20.35 26.45 -9.70
C HIS A 114 19.56 25.53 -10.64
N PHE A 115 18.75 24.62 -10.07
CA PHE A 115 17.90 23.72 -10.84
C PHE A 115 16.76 24.45 -11.56
N ASN A 116 16.18 25.48 -10.92
CA ASN A 116 15.05 26.23 -11.46
C ASN A 116 15.45 27.30 -12.48
N ALA A 117 16.73 27.70 -12.56
CA ALA A 117 17.24 28.77 -13.45
C ALA A 117 17.00 28.52 -14.96
N GLY A 118 16.56 27.34 -15.37
CA GLY A 118 16.18 27.02 -16.75
C GLY A 118 15.00 26.06 -16.89
N ALA A 119 14.20 25.89 -15.84
CA ALA A 119 13.09 24.92 -15.84
C ALA A 119 11.73 25.60 -16.08
N LEU A 120 10.88 25.00 -16.92
CA LEU A 120 9.48 25.46 -17.12
C LEU A 120 8.58 25.22 -15.88
N ARG A 121 9.05 24.48 -14.89
CA ARG A 121 8.32 24.16 -13.65
C ARG A 121 9.28 24.18 -12.47
N ASN A 122 8.99 25.03 -11.49
CA ASN A 122 9.85 25.23 -10.32
C ASN A 122 9.70 24.11 -9.30
N VAL A 123 10.84 23.64 -8.77
CA VAL A 123 10.92 22.65 -7.69
C VAL A 123 11.15 23.36 -6.37
N THR A 124 10.38 22.98 -5.35
CA THR A 124 10.53 23.54 -3.99
C THR A 124 11.60 22.80 -3.21
N VAL A 125 12.18 23.44 -2.19
CA VAL A 125 13.18 22.82 -1.29
C VAL A 125 12.65 21.52 -0.65
N ARG A 126 11.35 21.42 -0.40
CA ARG A 126 10.72 20.20 0.14
C ARG A 126 10.72 19.01 -0.83
N THR A 127 10.90 19.30 -2.13
CA THR A 127 10.91 18.30 -3.22
C THR A 127 12.34 17.93 -3.65
N VAL A 128 13.33 18.76 -3.28
CA VAL A 128 14.79 18.57 -3.54
C VAL A 128 15.40 17.73 -2.44
#